data_AF-A0A1B9YKZ6-F1
#
_entry.id   AF-A0A1B9YKZ6-F1
#
_cell.length_a   1.000
_cell.length_b   1.000
_cell.length_c   1.000
_cell.angle_alpha   90.00
_cell.angle_beta   90.00
_cell.angle_gamma   90.00
#
_symmetry.space_group_name_H-M   'P 1'
#
loop_
_entity.id
_entity.type
_entity.pdbx_description
1 polymer ?
#
loop_
_entity_poly.entity_id
_entity_poly.type
_entity_poly.pdbx_seq_one_letter_code
_entity_poly.pdbx_strand_id
1 'polypeptide(L)'
;MRVTPSEYARLQAEAAQAGASVSGLAERYVTRGTVRVEASRMPAPLDPALIAELKRIGNNLNQIAHALNSNLPPDTLFTAGNLRDLIHTLMRDELLLQRLRDAKERGDDSAPASPRQEFQRVVSVRPSRSQG
;
A
#
# COMPACT_ATOMS: atom_id res chain seq x y z
N MET A 1 -19.99 -21.56 -14.97
CA MET A 1 -19.92 -22.76 -14.09
C MET A 1 -20.90 -22.58 -12.96
N ARG A 2 -21.75 -23.58 -12.65
CA ARG A 2 -22.58 -23.56 -11.44
C ARG A 2 -21.83 -24.33 -10.37
N VAL A 3 -21.62 -23.70 -9.22
CA VAL A 3 -20.93 -24.27 -8.07
C VAL A 3 -21.74 -23.96 -6.82
N THR A 4 -21.69 -24.87 -5.86
CA THR A 4 -22.27 -24.64 -4.54
C THR A 4 -21.47 -23.57 -3.79
N PRO A 5 -22.05 -22.90 -2.77
CA PRO A 5 -21.36 -21.87 -2.02
C PRO A 5 -20.06 -22.36 -1.35
N SER A 6 -20.03 -23.61 -0.88
CA SER A 6 -18.85 -24.23 -0.26
C SER A 6 -17.73 -24.51 -1.27
N GLU A 7 -18.08 -24.93 -2.48
CA GLU A 7 -17.12 -25.11 -3.58
C GLU A 7 -16.57 -23.76 -4.07
N TYR A 8 -17.44 -22.74 -4.14
CA TYR A 8 -17.02 -21.39 -4.50
C TYR A 8 -16.00 -20.83 -3.50
N ALA A 9 -16.20 -21.06 -2.19
CA ALA A 9 -15.26 -20.63 -1.16
C ALA A 9 -13.88 -21.33 -1.31
N ARG A 10 -13.86 -22.61 -1.66
CA ARG A 10 -12.62 -23.35 -1.94
C ARG A 10 -11.89 -22.80 -3.16
N LEU A 11 -12.61 -22.59 -4.27
CA LEU A 11 -12.05 -22.02 -5.49
C LEU A 11 -11.54 -20.59 -5.28
N GLN A 12 -12.20 -19.82 -4.43
CA GLN A 12 -11.77 -18.48 -4.07
C GLN A 12 -10.45 -18.49 -3.27
N ALA A 13 -10.30 -19.42 -2.33
CA ALA A 13 -9.06 -19.58 -1.58
C ALA A 13 -7.89 -20.01 -2.49
N GLU A 14 -8.16 -20.96 -3.39
CA GLU A 14 -7.17 -21.44 -4.36
C GLU A 14 -6.76 -20.35 -5.36
N ALA A 15 -7.73 -19.58 -5.86
CA ALA A 15 -7.48 -18.43 -6.74
C ALA A 15 -6.64 -17.36 -6.03
N ALA A 16 -6.93 -17.07 -4.75
CA ALA A 16 -6.16 -16.13 -3.94
C ALA A 16 -4.70 -16.61 -3.74
N GLN A 17 -4.47 -17.91 -3.51
CA GLN A 17 -3.13 -18.48 -3.43
C GLN A 17 -2.37 -18.40 -4.75
N ALA A 18 -3.07 -18.56 -5.88
CA ALA A 18 -2.52 -18.45 -7.22
C ALA A 18 -2.42 -16.99 -7.74
N GLY A 19 -2.77 -15.98 -6.94
CA GLY A 19 -2.77 -14.59 -7.34
C GLY A 19 -3.74 -14.28 -8.50
N ALA A 20 -4.82 -15.05 -8.64
CA ALA A 20 -5.79 -14.95 -9.73
C ALA A 20 -7.22 -14.74 -9.19
N SER A 21 -8.13 -14.32 -10.07
CA SER A 21 -9.56 -14.38 -9.79
C SER A 21 -10.09 -15.80 -10.02
N VAL A 22 -11.24 -16.16 -9.44
CA VAL A 22 -11.89 -17.47 -9.66
C VAL A 22 -12.12 -17.72 -11.16
N SER A 23 -12.52 -16.69 -11.91
CA SER A 23 -12.70 -16.77 -13.36
C SER A 23 -11.37 -16.96 -14.10
N GLY A 24 -10.30 -16.26 -13.70
CA GLY A 24 -8.97 -16.45 -14.29
C GLY A 24 -8.36 -17.81 -13.96
N LEU A 25 -8.68 -18.38 -12.79
CA LEU A 25 -8.31 -19.74 -12.43
C LEU A 25 -9.04 -20.76 -13.33
N ALA A 26 -10.35 -20.59 -13.54
CA ALA A 26 -11.14 -21.44 -14.42
C ALA A 26 -10.68 -21.38 -15.88
N GLU A 27 -10.36 -20.18 -16.39
CA GLU A 27 -9.78 -19.99 -17.72
C GLU A 27 -8.46 -20.76 -17.88
N ARG A 28 -7.57 -20.68 -16.87
CA ARG A 28 -6.28 -21.39 -16.87
C ARG A 28 -6.47 -22.91 -16.84
N TYR A 29 -7.43 -23.41 -16.05
CA TYR A 29 -7.76 -24.83 -16.02
C TYR A 29 -8.26 -25.33 -17.38
N VAL A 30 -9.17 -24.60 -18.02
CA VAL A 30 -9.73 -24.98 -19.33
C VAL A 30 -8.68 -24.90 -20.43
N THR A 31 -7.82 -23.88 -20.41
CA THR A 31 -6.88 -23.61 -21.51
C THR A 31 -5.57 -24.40 -21.39
N ARG A 32 -5.08 -24.65 -20.17
CA ARG A 32 -3.76 -25.27 -19.93
C ARG A 32 -3.82 -26.65 -19.27
N GLY A 33 -4.98 -27.09 -18.81
CA GLY A 33 -5.19 -28.39 -18.15
C GLY A 33 -4.54 -28.54 -16.77
N THR A 34 -3.59 -27.67 -16.41
CA THR A 34 -2.90 -27.67 -15.11
C THR A 34 -2.60 -26.24 -14.67
N VAL A 35 -2.81 -25.95 -13.39
CA VAL A 35 -2.42 -24.69 -12.75
C VAL A 35 -1.21 -24.97 -11.86
N ARG A 36 -0.03 -24.47 -12.26
CA ARG A 36 1.11 -24.39 -11.34
C ARG A 36 0.91 -23.17 -10.45
N VAL A 37 0.57 -23.43 -9.20
CA VAL A 37 0.55 -22.41 -8.15
C VAL A 37 2.01 -22.15 -7.76
N GLU A 38 2.67 -21.26 -8.49
CA GLU A 38 3.85 -20.62 -7.95
C GLU A 38 3.39 -19.85 -6.71
N ALA A 39 4.10 -20.00 -5.59
CA ALA A 39 3.82 -19.24 -4.38
C ALA A 39 4.03 -17.76 -4.72
N SER A 40 2.96 -17.12 -5.18
CA SER A 40 2.94 -15.69 -5.39
C SER A 40 3.28 -15.11 -4.03
N ARG A 41 4.39 -14.37 -3.94
CA ARG A 41 4.62 -13.48 -2.81
C ARG A 41 3.35 -12.66 -2.72
N MET A 42 2.51 -12.95 -1.72
CA MET A 42 1.31 -12.16 -1.50
C MET A 42 1.82 -10.72 -1.43
N PRO A 43 1.37 -9.83 -2.32
CA PRO A 43 1.71 -8.42 -2.20
C PRO A 43 1.36 -8.03 -0.77
N ALA A 44 2.27 -7.34 -0.09
CA ALA A 44 1.97 -6.82 1.24
C ALA A 44 0.58 -6.16 1.21
N PRO A 45 -0.28 -6.39 2.22
CA PRO A 45 -1.63 -5.86 2.21
C PRO A 45 -1.58 -4.37 1.87
N LEU A 46 -2.11 -4.03 0.69
CA LEU A 46 -2.12 -2.67 0.16
C LEU A 46 -2.86 -1.78 1.13
N ASP A 47 -2.27 -0.63 1.45
CA ASP A 47 -2.87 0.35 2.34
C ASP A 47 -4.29 0.70 1.83
N PRO A 48 -5.35 0.50 2.63
CA PRO A 48 -6.72 0.87 2.28
C PRO A 48 -6.85 2.33 1.82
N ALA A 49 -6.01 3.24 2.36
CA ALA A 49 -5.98 4.63 1.93
C ALA A 49 -5.52 4.77 0.46
N LEU A 50 -4.49 4.01 0.07
CA LEU A 50 -3.99 3.99 -1.30
C LEU A 50 -5.03 3.42 -2.28
N ILE A 51 -5.76 2.38 -1.86
CA ILE A 51 -6.85 1.81 -2.66
C ILE A 51 -7.98 2.82 -2.86
N ALA A 52 -8.34 3.58 -1.82
CA ALA A 52 -9.35 4.63 -1.91
C ALA A 52 -8.91 5.76 -2.85
N GLU A 53 -7.63 6.14 -2.82
CA GLU A 53 -7.04 7.15 -3.70
C GLU A 53 -7.05 6.69 -5.17
N LEU A 54 -6.62 5.45 -5.45
CA LEU A 54 -6.69 4.84 -6.78
C LEU A 54 -8.12 4.80 -7.32
N LYS A 55 -9.09 4.45 -6.47
CA LYS A 55 -10.50 4.45 -6.85
C LYS A 55 -11.00 5.85 -7.19
N ARG A 56 -10.56 6.88 -6.44
CA ARG A 56 -10.90 8.28 -6.73
C ARG A 56 -10.33 8.72 -8.08
N ILE A 57 -9.06 8.40 -8.34
CA ILE A 57 -8.39 8.70 -9.61
C ILE A 57 -9.13 8.03 -10.78
N GLY A 58 -9.43 6.74 -10.66
CA GLY A 58 -10.15 5.99 -11.69
C GLY A 58 -11.54 6.58 -12.00
N ASN A 59 -12.28 6.98 -10.97
CA ASN A 59 -13.59 7.63 -11.14
C ASN A 59 -13.49 8.95 -11.91
N ASN A 60 -12.50 9.78 -11.59
CA ASN A 60 -12.30 11.07 -12.25
C ASN A 60 -11.94 10.88 -13.73
N LEU A 61 -11.06 9.92 -14.04
CA LEU A 61 -10.71 9.58 -15.42
C LEU A 61 -11.93 9.08 -16.21
N ASN A 62 -12.76 8.24 -15.58
CA ASN A 62 -13.97 7.73 -16.21
C ASN A 62 -14.97 8.85 -16.52
N GLN A 63 -15.09 9.84 -15.63
CA GLN A 63 -15.93 11.02 -15.86
C GLN A 63 -15.42 11.88 -17.03
N ILE A 64 -14.11 12.09 -17.13
CA ILE A 64 -13.49 12.80 -18.25
C ILE A 64 -13.73 12.04 -19.56
N ALA A 65 -13.48 10.73 -19.57
CA ALA A 65 -13.71 9.89 -20.73
C ALA A 65 -15.19 9.94 -21.17
N HIS A 66 -16.12 9.88 -20.21
CA HIS A 66 -17.54 9.99 -20.52
C HIS A 66 -17.90 11.37 -21.08
N ALA A 67 -17.38 12.46 -20.50
CA ALA A 67 -17.60 13.81 -21.00
C ALA A 67 -17.08 14.00 -22.44
N LEU A 68 -15.87 13.50 -22.73
CA LEU A 68 -15.28 13.53 -24.06
C LEU A 68 -16.07 12.68 -25.07
N ASN A 69 -16.46 11.47 -24.67
CA ASN A 69 -17.19 10.53 -25.54
C ASN A 69 -18.63 10.97 -25.80
N SER A 70 -19.22 11.82 -24.94
CA SER A 70 -20.62 12.24 -25.08
C SER A 70 -20.82 13.38 -26.08
N ASN A 71 -19.75 13.93 -26.71
CA ASN A 71 -19.81 15.08 -27.63
C ASN A 71 -20.55 16.31 -27.05
N LEU A 72 -20.76 16.34 -25.73
CA LEU A 72 -21.31 17.48 -25.03
C LEU A 72 -20.14 18.46 -24.83
N PRO A 73 -20.32 19.76 -25.12
CA PRO A 73 -19.31 20.74 -24.76
C PRO A 73 -19.06 20.57 -23.25
N PRO A 74 -17.81 20.28 -22.84
CA PRO A 74 -17.51 20.04 -21.44
C PRO A 74 -18.00 21.24 -20.65
N ASP A 75 -18.90 21.02 -19.69
CA ASP A 75 -19.31 22.06 -18.77
C ASP A 75 -18.02 22.61 -18.14
N THR A 76 -17.69 23.86 -18.44
CA THR A 76 -16.37 24.43 -18.19
C THR A 76 -16.05 24.44 -16.70
N LEU A 77 -17.10 24.54 -15.87
CA LEU A 77 -17.05 24.41 -14.42
C LEU A 77 -16.73 22.98 -13.97
N PHE A 78 -17.30 21.97 -14.63
CA PHE A 78 -17.03 20.55 -14.35
C PHE A 78 -15.58 20.18 -14.69
N THR A 79 -15.09 20.65 -15.84
CA THR A 79 -13.69 20.39 -16.27
C THR A 79 -12.69 21.11 -15.38
N ALA A 80 -12.95 22.36 -15.00
CA ALA A 80 -12.11 23.11 -14.07
C ALA A 80 -12.09 22.46 -12.67
N GLY A 81 -13.22 21.95 -12.19
CA GLY A 81 -13.31 21.20 -10.93
C GLY A 81 -12.45 19.94 -10.96
N ASN A 82 -12.62 19.12 -12.00
CA ASN A 82 -11.86 17.87 -12.14
C ASN A 82 -10.36 18.10 -12.31
N LEU A 83 -9.97 19.13 -13.08
CA LEU A 83 -8.56 19.51 -13.25
C LEU A 83 -7.96 20.01 -11.92
N ARG A 84 -8.69 20.84 -11.18
CA ARG A 84 -8.29 21.32 -9.85
C ARG A 84 -8.07 20.15 -8.89
N ASP A 85 -8.99 19.18 -8.88
CA ASP A 85 -8.90 18.02 -8.00
C ASP A 85 -7.73 17.10 -8.37
N LEU A 86 -7.43 16.96 -9.68
CA LEU A 86 -6.24 16.25 -10.16
C LEU A 86 -4.95 16.95 -9.71
N ILE A 87 -4.87 18.28 -9.89
CA ILE A 87 -3.70 19.08 -9.46
C ILE A 87 -3.49 18.95 -7.95
N HIS A 88 -4.54 19.08 -7.15
CA HIS A 88 -4.43 18.90 -5.69
C HIS A 88 -3.96 17.50 -5.30
N THR A 89 -4.40 16.47 -6.02
CA THR A 89 -3.96 15.09 -5.78
C THR A 89 -2.46 14.94 -6.06
N LEU A 90 -2.01 15.43 -7.22
CA LEU A 90 -0.60 15.36 -7.62
C LEU A 90 0.30 16.16 -6.67
N MET A 91 -0.13 17.36 -6.25
CA MET A 91 0.61 18.17 -5.28
C MET A 91 0.70 17.51 -3.91
N ARG A 92 -0.36 16.81 -3.47
CA ARG A 92 -0.36 16.08 -2.20
C ARG A 92 0.61 14.90 -2.23
N ASP A 93 0.69 14.20 -3.36
CA ASP A 93 1.61 13.08 -3.56
C ASP A 93 3.07 13.53 -3.63
N GLU A 94 3.36 14.61 -4.37
CA GLU A 94 4.68 15.27 -4.38
C GLU A 94 5.14 15.69 -2.97
N LEU A 95 4.24 16.29 -2.18
CA LEU A 95 4.54 16.71 -0.82
C LEU A 95 4.79 15.51 0.12
N LEU A 96 4.07 14.40 -0.07
CA LEU A 96 4.28 13.16 0.66
C LEU A 96 5.65 12.54 0.31
N LEU A 97 6.00 12.48 -0.98
CA LEU A 97 7.30 12.01 -1.43
C LEU A 97 8.44 12.89 -0.92
N GLN A 98 8.24 14.20 -0.86
CA GLN A 98 9.21 15.12 -0.27
C GLN A 98 9.39 14.86 1.23
N ARG A 99 8.32 14.72 2.00
CA ARG A 99 8.41 14.41 3.44
C ARG A 99 9.03 13.05 3.73
N LEU A 100 8.77 12.05 2.89
CA LEU A 100 9.41 10.74 2.98
C LEU A 100 10.91 10.81 2.69
N ARG A 101 11.32 11.64 1.71
CA ARG A 101 12.74 11.94 1.45
C ARG A 101 13.40 12.65 2.64
N ASP A 102 12.79 13.71 3.15
CA ASP A 102 13.32 14.46 4.31
C ASP A 102 13.43 13.59 5.56
N ALA A 103 12.51 12.64 5.75
CA ALA A 103 12.54 11.69 6.86
C ALA A 103 13.63 10.63 6.67
N LYS A 104 13.87 10.19 5.43
CA LYS A 104 14.94 9.27 5.08
C LYS A 104 16.32 9.92 5.24
N GLU A 105 16.49 11.16 4.80
CA GLU A 105 17.73 11.93 4.96
C GLU A 105 18.05 12.17 6.44
N ARG A 106 17.05 12.50 7.27
CA ARG A 106 17.23 12.61 8.74
C ARG A 106 17.54 11.28 9.44
N GLY A 107 17.11 10.15 8.86
CA GLY A 107 17.42 8.82 9.37
C GLY A 107 18.84 8.35 9.05
N ASP A 108 19.44 8.83 7.96
CA ASP A 108 20.78 8.43 7.49
C ASP A 108 21.90 9.21 8.19
N ASP A 109 21.65 10.46 8.60
CA ASP A 109 22.57 11.25 9.45
C ASP A 109 22.68 10.72 10.90
N SER A 110 21.85 9.74 11.26
CA SER A 110 21.93 9.03 12.54
C SER A 110 22.87 7.83 12.41
N ALA A 111 24.17 8.09 12.22
CA ALA A 111 25.20 7.10 12.56
C ALA A 111 24.95 6.60 14.01
N PRO A 112 25.20 5.31 14.35
CA PRO A 112 24.98 4.82 15.70
C PRO A 112 25.77 5.72 16.65
N ALA A 113 25.07 6.33 17.60
CA ALA A 113 25.67 7.21 18.59
C ALA A 113 26.82 6.45 19.26
N SER A 114 28.05 6.81 18.91
CA SER A 114 29.26 6.29 19.56
C SER A 114 29.11 6.62 21.05
N PRO A 115 29.04 5.62 21.95
CA PRO A 115 28.74 5.88 23.35
C PRO A 115 29.90 6.69 23.91
N ARG A 116 29.63 7.96 24.21
CA ARG A 116 30.58 8.86 24.88
C ARG A 116 31.06 8.15 26.14
N GLN A 117 32.36 7.89 26.24
CA GLN A 117 33.07 7.30 27.39
C GLN A 117 33.09 8.23 28.63
N GLU A 118 32.07 9.04 28.84
CA GLU A 118 32.08 10.02 29.91
C GLU A 118 31.09 9.64 31.01
N PHE A 119 31.70 9.30 32.16
CA PHE A 119 31.13 9.21 33.51
C PHE A 119 30.54 7.87 33.98
N GLN A 120 31.31 6.78 33.89
CA GLN A 120 31.25 5.74 34.94
C GLN A 120 32.08 6.19 36.16
N ARG A 121 31.51 7.04 37.01
CA ARG A 121 32.00 7.18 38.39
C ARG A 121 31.42 6.03 39.21
N VAL A 122 32.24 5.01 39.42
CA VAL A 122 31.95 3.91 40.35
C VAL A 122 31.84 4.50 41.76
N VAL A 123 30.65 4.51 42.33
CA VAL A 123 30.43 4.78 43.76
C VAL A 123 30.43 3.43 44.47
N SER A 124 31.52 3.11 45.16
CA SER A 124 31.59 1.93 46.03
C SER A 124 30.95 2.24 47.39
N VAL A 125 29.77 1.69 47.64
CA VAL A 125 29.16 1.71 48.99
C VAL A 125 29.72 0.52 49.78
N ARG A 126 30.44 0.78 50.87
CA ARG A 126 30.86 -0.27 51.80
C ARG A 126 29.72 -0.57 52.78
N PRO A 127 29.29 -1.84 52.95
CA PRO A 127 28.37 -2.18 54.02
C PRO A 127 29.08 -2.06 55.38
N SER A 128 28.46 -1.37 56.32
CA SER A 128 28.88 -1.32 57.72
C SER A 128 28.66 -2.68 58.37
N ARG A 129 29.76 -3.29 58.81
CA ARG A 129 29.79 -4.53 59.59
C ARG A 129 29.00 -4.33 60.90
N SER A 130 27.79 -4.87 60.99
CA SER A 130 27.17 -5.12 62.30
C SER A 130 27.90 -6.32 62.89
N GLN A 131 28.59 -6.08 64.00
CA GLN A 131 29.10 -7.10 64.91
C GLN A 131 28.10 -7.25 66.04
N GLY A 132 27.93 -8.49 66.52
CA GLY A 132 27.51 -8.82 67.88
C GLY A 132 26.03 -8.73 68.15
#